data_AF-A0A1G7DE75-F1
#
_entry.id   AF-A0A1G7DE75-F1
#
_cell.length_a   1.000
_cell.length_b   1.000
_cell.length_c   1.000
_cell.angle_alpha   90.00
_cell.angle_beta   90.00
_cell.angle_gamma   90.00
#
_symmetry.space_group_name_H-M   'P 1'
#
loop_
_entity.id
_entity.type
_entity.pdbx_description
1 polymer ?
#
loop_
_entity_poly.entity_id
_entity_poly.type
_entity_poly.pdbx_seq_one_letter_code
_entity_poly.pdbx_strand_id
1 'polypeptide(L)'
;MKKLRLPLVAMAAFLLSAPLQAQKSKDGWVDLFNGKDLTGWKQLNGQAKYEVKDGAIVGTSVMGTPNSFLTTEKDYGDFILELDVKVDNKLNSGIQIRSLSKPDYMNGRVHGYQVEIDPSDRAYSAGIYDEARRGWLYPLDLNPEGKKHSKEMPGTNTASKRSVTRSAPS
;
A
#
# COMPACT_ATOMS: atom_id res chain seq x y z
N MET A 1 49.88 -42.67 -30.58
CA MET A 1 49.99 -41.19 -30.55
C MET A 1 48.66 -40.63 -30.07
N LYS A 2 48.69 -39.79 -29.02
CA LYS A 2 47.56 -39.43 -28.15
C LYS A 2 46.56 -38.52 -28.88
N LYS A 3 45.26 -38.85 -28.85
CA LYS A 3 44.18 -37.99 -29.36
C LYS A 3 43.92 -36.86 -28.37
N LEU A 4 44.19 -35.62 -28.79
CA LEU A 4 43.93 -34.40 -28.02
C LEU A 4 42.42 -34.09 -28.09
N ARG A 5 41.72 -34.17 -26.95
CA ARG A 5 40.34 -33.70 -26.82
C ARG A 5 40.37 -32.29 -26.21
N LEU A 6 39.94 -31.30 -26.98
CA LEU A 6 39.72 -29.93 -26.51
C LEU A 6 38.50 -29.90 -25.58
N PRO A 7 38.56 -29.33 -24.36
CA PRO A 7 37.36 -29.13 -23.56
C PRO A 7 36.59 -27.91 -24.07
N LEU A 8 35.28 -28.12 -24.18
CA LEU A 8 34.24 -27.14 -24.47
C LEU A 8 34.31 -26.00 -23.45
N VAL A 9 34.57 -24.77 -23.90
CA VAL A 9 34.43 -23.57 -23.06
C VAL A 9 32.94 -23.34 -22.85
N ALA A 10 32.44 -23.68 -21.66
CA ALA A 10 31.09 -23.33 -21.24
C ALA A 10 31.04 -21.82 -20.96
N MET A 11 30.42 -21.08 -21.87
CA MET A 11 30.15 -19.65 -21.71
C MET A 11 29.00 -19.49 -20.71
N ALA A 12 29.35 -19.26 -19.44
CA ALA A 12 28.37 -18.94 -18.40
C ALA A 12 27.76 -17.57 -18.70
N ALA A 13 26.50 -17.54 -19.15
CA ALA A 13 25.71 -16.33 -19.25
C ALA A 13 25.36 -15.85 -17.82
N PHE A 14 26.14 -14.91 -17.31
CA PHE A 14 25.75 -14.11 -16.15
C PHE A 14 24.55 -13.24 -16.56
N LEU A 15 23.34 -13.71 -16.24
CA LEU A 15 22.16 -12.85 -16.26
C LEU A 15 22.33 -11.82 -15.14
N LEU A 16 22.77 -10.62 -15.52
CA LEU A 16 22.74 -9.47 -14.61
C LEU A 16 21.28 -9.22 -14.22
N SER A 17 20.92 -9.60 -12.99
CA SER A 17 19.73 -9.13 -12.32
C SER A 17 19.91 -7.64 -12.02
N ALA A 18 19.56 -6.78 -12.97
CA ALA A 18 19.47 -5.35 -12.71
C ALA A 18 18.38 -5.12 -11.65
N PRO A 19 18.66 -4.40 -10.56
CA PRO A 19 17.61 -4.04 -9.61
C PRO A 19 16.59 -3.17 -10.33
N LEU A 20 15.32 -3.56 -10.24
CA LEU A 20 14.19 -2.79 -10.74
C LEU A 20 14.18 -1.45 -9.99
N GLN A 21 14.83 -0.44 -10.57
CA GLN A 21 14.85 0.90 -10.02
C GLN A 21 13.45 1.47 -10.19
N ALA A 22 12.78 1.76 -9.06
CA ALA A 22 11.56 2.54 -9.06
C ALA A 22 11.80 3.80 -9.88
N GLN A 23 11.01 3.99 -10.93
CA GLN A 23 11.15 5.08 -11.88
C GLN A 23 10.88 6.38 -11.11
N LYS A 24 11.94 7.10 -10.74
CA LYS A 24 11.80 8.43 -10.13
C LYS A 24 11.17 9.35 -11.18
N SER A 25 10.06 9.99 -10.84
CA SER A 25 9.49 11.04 -11.67
C SER A 25 10.43 12.26 -11.68
N LYS A 26 10.31 13.14 -12.68
CA LYS A 26 11.14 14.35 -12.82
C LYS A 26 11.05 15.29 -11.61
N ASP A 27 10.02 15.15 -10.78
CA ASP A 27 9.74 16.06 -9.65
C ASP A 27 10.05 15.43 -8.28
N GLY A 28 10.79 14.31 -8.24
CA GLY A 28 11.20 13.66 -7.00
C GLY A 28 10.15 12.73 -6.38
N TRP A 29 9.06 12.45 -7.10
CA TRP A 29 8.11 11.41 -6.71
C TRP A 29 8.62 10.02 -7.06
N VAL A 30 8.22 9.06 -6.23
CA VAL A 30 8.41 7.63 -6.42
C VAL A 30 7.04 7.00 -6.54
N ASP A 31 6.78 6.32 -7.66
CA ASP A 31 5.56 5.57 -7.83
C ASP A 31 5.61 4.30 -6.96
N LEU A 32 4.65 4.15 -6.05
CA LEU A 32 4.51 2.95 -5.22
C LEU A 32 3.90 1.78 -5.99
N PHE A 33 3.17 2.06 -7.06
CA PHE A 33 2.50 1.08 -7.89
C PHE A 33 2.89 1.25 -9.36
N ASN A 34 3.28 0.15 -10.00
CA ASN A 34 3.80 0.16 -11.37
C ASN A 34 2.71 0.10 -12.46
N GLY A 35 1.42 0.04 -12.08
CA GLY A 35 0.29 -0.01 -13.01
C GLY A 35 0.02 -1.40 -13.61
N LYS A 36 0.82 -2.41 -13.31
CA LYS A 36 0.81 -3.71 -13.99
C LYS A 36 0.61 -4.89 -13.04
N ASP A 37 1.32 -4.90 -11.92
CA ASP A 37 1.32 -6.01 -10.97
C ASP A 37 1.61 -5.52 -9.55
N LEU A 38 1.56 -6.44 -8.58
CA LEU A 38 1.76 -6.15 -7.16
C LEU A 38 3.23 -6.23 -6.73
N THR A 39 4.20 -6.14 -7.66
CA THR A 39 5.63 -6.11 -7.29
C THR A 39 5.91 -4.96 -6.32
N GLY A 40 6.60 -5.27 -5.21
CA GLY A 40 6.84 -4.30 -4.14
C GLY A 40 5.72 -4.21 -3.09
N TRP A 41 4.69 -5.06 -3.20
CA TRP A 41 3.59 -5.18 -2.24
C TRP A 41 3.53 -6.59 -1.65
N LYS A 42 3.14 -6.68 -0.37
CA LYS A 42 2.88 -7.94 0.33
C LYS A 42 1.58 -7.85 1.13
N GLN A 43 0.81 -8.94 1.11
CA GLN A 43 -0.40 -9.05 1.92
C GLN A 43 -0.06 -9.52 3.33
N LEU A 44 -0.72 -8.91 4.33
CA LEU A 44 -0.63 -9.29 5.74
C LEU A 44 -2.02 -9.54 6.34
N ASN A 45 -2.04 -10.45 7.31
CA ASN A 45 -3.18 -10.87 8.13
C ASN A 45 -4.34 -11.56 7.37
N GLY A 46 -5.40 -10.85 7.01
CA GLY A 46 -6.61 -11.44 6.43
C GLY A 46 -6.43 -12.02 5.03
N GLN A 47 -7.55 -12.45 4.43
CA GLN A 47 -7.57 -13.20 3.17
C GLN A 47 -8.26 -12.46 2.01
N ALA A 48 -8.33 -11.12 2.07
CA ALA A 48 -8.82 -10.33 0.94
C ALA A 48 -8.05 -10.68 -0.34
N LYS A 49 -8.72 -10.61 -1.49
CA LYS A 49 -8.09 -10.80 -2.79
C LYS A 49 -7.61 -9.45 -3.30
N TYR A 50 -6.36 -9.37 -3.73
CA TYR A 50 -5.79 -8.21 -4.38
C TYR A 50 -5.38 -8.56 -5.80
N GLU A 51 -5.81 -7.76 -6.75
CA GLU A 51 -5.49 -7.93 -8.17
C GLU A 51 -5.31 -6.57 -8.84
N VAL A 52 -4.67 -6.55 -10.01
CA VAL A 52 -4.58 -5.36 -10.85
C VAL A 52 -5.66 -5.43 -11.94
N LYS A 53 -6.54 -4.43 -11.98
CA LYS A 53 -7.59 -4.26 -12.99
C LYS A 53 -7.56 -2.84 -13.50
N ASP A 54 -7.54 -2.66 -14.81
CA ASP A 54 -7.56 -1.36 -15.49
C ASP A 54 -6.52 -0.36 -14.95
N GLY A 55 -5.32 -0.87 -14.64
CA GLY A 55 -4.23 -0.06 -14.09
C GLY A 55 -4.46 0.41 -12.65
N ALA A 56 -5.33 -0.25 -11.88
CA ALA A 56 -5.60 0.03 -10.48
C ALA A 56 -5.47 -1.23 -9.62
N ILE A 57 -5.06 -1.08 -8.37
CA ILE A 57 -5.11 -2.16 -7.37
C ILE A 57 -6.55 -2.27 -6.87
N VAL A 58 -7.17 -3.44 -7.05
CA VAL A 58 -8.52 -3.75 -6.58
C VAL A 58 -8.42 -4.75 -5.42
N GLY A 59 -8.89 -4.34 -4.25
CA GLY A 59 -9.05 -5.21 -3.09
C GLY A 59 -10.48 -5.68 -2.93
N THR A 60 -10.69 -6.98 -2.78
CA THR A 60 -12.01 -7.58 -2.51
C THR A 60 -11.99 -8.28 -1.16
N SER A 61 -12.78 -7.77 -0.21
CA SER A 61 -12.91 -8.33 1.14
C SER A 61 -13.48 -9.74 1.11
N VAL A 62 -13.02 -10.58 2.04
CA VAL A 62 -13.54 -11.94 2.26
C VAL A 62 -14.17 -12.01 3.64
N MET A 63 -15.47 -12.35 3.69
CA MET A 63 -16.21 -12.47 4.95
C MET A 63 -15.63 -13.57 5.85
N GLY A 64 -15.75 -13.39 7.16
CA GLY A 64 -15.28 -14.36 8.15
C GLY A 64 -13.76 -14.42 8.28
N THR A 65 -13.02 -13.46 7.71
CA THR A 65 -11.56 -13.36 7.85
C THR A 65 -11.19 -12.04 8.56
N PRO A 66 -10.02 -11.97 9.22
CA PRO A 66 -9.54 -10.72 9.81
C PRO A 66 -9.33 -9.61 8.76
N ASN A 67 -9.07 -8.39 9.23
CA ASN A 67 -8.64 -7.28 8.37
C ASN A 67 -7.44 -7.71 7.51
N SER A 68 -7.47 -7.34 6.23
CA SER A 68 -6.41 -7.62 5.26
C SER A 68 -5.70 -6.34 4.89
N PHE A 69 -4.36 -6.39 4.80
CA PHE A 69 -3.55 -5.22 4.47
C PHE A 69 -2.65 -5.55 3.30
N LEU A 70 -2.76 -4.80 2.22
CA LEU A 70 -1.77 -4.79 1.15
C LEU A 70 -0.74 -3.69 1.47
N THR A 71 0.46 -4.12 1.86
CA THR A 71 1.50 -3.25 2.41
C THR A 71 2.67 -3.13 1.45
N THR A 72 3.36 -2.00 1.45
CA THR A 72 4.64 -1.88 0.75
C THR A 72 5.67 -2.79 1.39
N GLU A 73 6.59 -3.33 0.60
CA GLU A 73 7.73 -4.09 1.14
C GLU A 73 8.76 -3.18 1.83
N LYS A 74 8.77 -1.90 1.47
CA LYS A 74 9.63 -0.86 2.06
C LYS A 74 8.91 -0.09 3.15
N ASP A 75 9.69 0.36 4.12
CA ASP A 75 9.26 1.31 5.15
C ASP A 75 9.54 2.75 4.71
N TYR A 76 8.69 3.68 5.18
CA TYR A 76 8.80 5.11 4.89
C TYR A 76 8.65 5.93 6.18
N GLY A 77 9.59 6.85 6.41
CA GLY A 77 9.56 7.81 7.52
C GLY A 77 8.75 9.06 7.15
N ASP A 78 9.45 10.17 6.91
CA ASP A 78 8.86 11.37 6.35
C ASP A 78 8.52 11.16 4.87
N PHE A 79 7.30 11.55 4.50
CA PHE A 79 6.81 11.47 3.13
C PHE A 79 5.65 12.43 2.91
N ILE A 80 5.45 12.81 1.65
CA ILE A 80 4.14 13.23 1.15
C ILE A 80 3.59 12.06 0.35
N LEU A 81 2.36 11.64 0.62
CA LEU A 81 1.69 10.55 -0.09
C LEU A 81 0.47 11.13 -0.82
N GLU A 82 0.43 10.89 -2.12
CA GLU A 82 -0.74 11.16 -2.96
C GLU A 82 -1.27 9.83 -3.50
N LEU A 83 -2.61 9.68 -3.47
CA LEU A 83 -3.30 8.53 -4.03
C LEU A 83 -4.76 8.86 -4.33
N ASP A 84 -5.27 8.27 -5.40
CA ASP A 84 -6.70 8.19 -5.63
C ASP A 84 -7.26 6.91 -5.00
N VAL A 85 -8.42 7.01 -4.37
CA VAL A 85 -9.09 5.86 -3.74
C VAL A 85 -10.58 5.86 -4.06
N LYS A 86 -11.11 4.66 -4.20
CA LYS A 86 -12.54 4.39 -4.31
C LYS A 86 -12.88 3.22 -3.39
N VAL A 87 -13.94 3.35 -2.62
CA VAL A 87 -14.45 2.32 -1.71
C VAL A 87 -15.94 2.13 -1.98
N ASP A 88 -16.42 0.89 -1.91
CA ASP A 88 -17.86 0.61 -1.95
C ASP A 88 -18.54 1.18 -0.70
N ASN A 89 -19.71 1.79 -0.84
CA ASN A 89 -20.41 2.47 0.25
C ASN A 89 -20.75 1.56 1.45
N LYS A 90 -20.72 0.23 1.26
CA LYS A 90 -20.96 -0.75 2.33
C LYS A 90 -19.69 -1.15 3.09
N LEU A 91 -18.53 -0.68 2.66
CA LEU A 91 -17.24 -1.04 3.23
C LEU A 91 -16.61 0.14 3.97
N ASN A 92 -15.88 -0.19 5.02
CA ASN A 92 -14.92 0.70 5.66
C ASN A 92 -13.52 0.34 5.18
N SER A 93 -12.66 1.33 4.98
CA SER A 93 -11.27 1.13 4.57
C SER A 93 -10.36 2.15 5.24
N GLY A 94 -9.07 2.10 4.90
CA GLY A 94 -8.10 3.07 5.40
C GLY A 94 -6.73 2.89 4.77
N ILE A 95 -5.92 3.93 4.91
CA ILE A 95 -4.52 3.94 4.48
C ILE A 95 -3.65 3.92 5.73
N GLN A 96 -2.94 2.81 5.92
CA GLN A 96 -1.95 2.68 6.98
C GLN A 96 -0.75 3.59 6.70
N ILE A 97 -0.34 4.38 7.68
CA ILE A 97 0.84 5.25 7.62
C ILE A 97 1.78 4.93 8.78
N ARG A 98 3.05 4.66 8.47
CA ARG A 98 4.10 4.28 9.45
C ARG A 98 3.66 3.12 10.38
N SER A 99 2.81 2.23 9.88
CA SER A 99 2.31 1.08 10.63
C SER A 99 3.34 -0.05 10.65
N LEU A 100 3.19 -0.93 11.64
CA LEU A 100 4.10 -2.04 11.91
C LEU A 100 3.34 -3.36 11.88
N SER A 101 4.06 -4.45 11.65
CA SER A 101 3.62 -5.82 11.90
C SER A 101 4.81 -6.57 12.47
N LYS A 102 4.81 -6.79 13.78
CA LYS A 102 5.91 -7.42 14.50
C LYS A 102 5.44 -8.71 15.17
N PRO A 103 6.20 -9.82 15.10
CA PRO A 103 5.78 -11.09 15.70
C PRO A 103 5.48 -10.99 17.21
N ASP A 104 6.20 -10.12 17.92
CA ASP A 104 6.05 -9.88 19.36
C ASP A 104 4.83 -9.00 19.73
N TYR A 105 4.18 -8.37 18.76
CA TYR A 105 2.96 -7.58 18.96
C TYR A 105 1.75 -8.29 18.34
N MET A 106 0.90 -8.85 19.21
CA MET A 106 -0.34 -9.54 18.81
C MET A 106 -0.13 -10.57 17.68
N ASN A 107 0.97 -11.33 17.75
CA ASN A 107 1.34 -12.34 16.76
C ASN A 107 1.39 -11.79 15.31
N GLY A 108 1.99 -10.61 15.11
CA GLY A 108 2.13 -10.02 13.78
C GLY A 108 0.89 -9.29 13.27
N ARG A 109 -0.07 -8.92 14.13
CA ARG A 109 -1.18 -8.06 13.71
C ARG A 109 -0.64 -6.70 13.25
N VAL A 110 -1.07 -6.26 12.07
CA VAL A 110 -0.80 -4.89 11.60
C VAL A 110 -1.41 -3.90 12.58
N HIS A 111 -0.61 -2.92 13.01
CA HIS A 111 -0.99 -1.90 13.97
C HIS A 111 -0.29 -0.58 13.68
N GLY A 112 -0.95 0.54 13.97
CA GLY A 112 -0.40 1.87 13.72
C GLY A 112 -1.44 2.86 13.22
N TYR A 113 -0.97 4.00 12.72
CA TYR A 113 -1.84 5.08 12.30
C TYR A 113 -2.54 4.73 10.98
N GLN A 114 -3.83 5.01 10.92
CA GLN A 114 -4.69 4.82 9.78
C GLN A 114 -5.33 6.17 9.42
N VAL A 115 -5.19 6.59 8.17
CA VAL A 115 -6.07 7.60 7.60
C VAL A 115 -7.35 6.89 7.18
N GLU A 116 -8.45 7.20 7.85
CA GLU A 116 -9.73 6.54 7.66
C GLU A 116 -10.32 6.84 6.27
N ILE A 117 -10.98 5.84 5.67
CA ILE A 117 -11.90 6.02 4.55
C ILE A 117 -13.26 5.45 4.97
N ASP A 118 -14.19 6.35 5.23
CA ASP A 118 -15.50 6.05 5.79
C ASP A 118 -16.59 6.68 4.91
N PRO A 119 -17.20 5.90 4.00
CA PRO A 119 -18.27 6.37 3.12
C PRO A 119 -19.64 6.42 3.81
N SER A 120 -19.74 6.07 5.10
CA SER A 120 -21.00 6.12 5.84
C SER A 120 -21.38 7.56 6.23
N ASP A 121 -22.62 7.75 6.70
CA ASP A 121 -23.11 9.05 7.18
C ASP A 121 -22.32 9.61 8.38
N ARG A 122 -21.56 8.74 9.08
CA ARG A 122 -20.60 9.15 10.11
C ARG A 122 -19.55 10.10 9.53
N ALA A 123 -19.15 9.90 8.28
CA ALA A 123 -18.28 10.77 7.48
C ALA A 123 -16.95 11.10 8.17
N TYR A 124 -16.26 10.07 8.65
CA TYR A 124 -14.94 10.23 9.28
C TYR A 124 -13.77 10.03 8.31
N SER A 125 -14.00 10.14 6.99
CA SER A 125 -12.87 10.07 6.04
C SER A 125 -11.84 11.16 6.34
N ALA A 126 -10.56 10.83 6.17
CA ALA A 126 -9.40 11.61 6.59
C ALA A 126 -9.15 11.72 8.11
N GLY A 127 -9.94 11.04 8.93
CA GLY A 127 -9.70 10.95 10.38
C GLY A 127 -8.51 10.05 10.67
N ILE A 128 -7.92 10.19 11.87
CA ILE A 128 -6.80 9.35 12.30
C ILE A 128 -7.27 8.34 13.34
N TYR A 129 -7.24 7.07 12.96
CA TYR A 129 -7.48 5.92 13.82
C TYR A 129 -6.18 5.16 14.07
N ASP A 130 -5.98 4.65 15.28
CA ASP A 130 -4.77 3.92 15.65
C ASP A 130 -5.07 2.42 15.73
N GLU A 131 -5.03 1.79 14.57
CA GLU A 131 -5.41 0.40 14.31
C GLU A 131 -4.70 -0.55 15.26
N ALA A 132 -5.50 -1.41 15.90
CA ALA A 132 -5.05 -2.43 16.84
C ALA A 132 -4.14 -1.90 17.98
N ARG A 133 -4.30 -0.61 18.34
CA ARG A 133 -3.52 0.03 19.40
C ARG A 133 -4.38 0.97 20.26
N ARG A 134 -4.50 2.27 19.97
CA ARG A 134 -5.22 3.26 20.82
C ARG A 134 -6.63 3.61 20.36
N GLY A 135 -7.06 3.19 19.17
CA GLY A 135 -8.35 3.59 18.62
C GLY A 135 -8.36 5.02 18.05
N TRP A 136 -9.49 5.73 18.12
CA TRP A 136 -9.63 7.07 17.52
C TRP A 136 -8.70 8.10 18.18
N LEU A 137 -7.81 8.69 17.37
CA LEU A 137 -6.95 9.80 17.78
C LEU A 137 -7.49 11.15 17.29
N TYR A 138 -8.00 11.18 16.06
CA TYR A 138 -8.59 12.35 15.44
C TYR A 138 -9.87 11.98 14.67
N PRO A 139 -11.00 11.77 15.36
CA PRO A 139 -12.29 11.63 14.71
C PRO A 139 -12.75 12.97 14.12
N LEU A 140 -13.58 12.95 13.08
CA LEU A 140 -14.00 14.18 12.39
C LEU A 140 -15.01 15.02 13.17
N ASP A 141 -15.49 14.54 14.32
CA ASP A 141 -16.22 15.40 15.27
C ASP A 141 -15.35 16.53 15.83
N LEU A 142 -14.02 16.36 15.83
CA LEU A 142 -13.06 17.40 16.19
C LEU A 142 -12.81 18.40 15.05
N ASN A 143 -13.30 18.12 13.84
CA ASN A 143 -13.16 18.99 12.67
C ASN A 143 -14.46 19.03 11.85
N PRO A 144 -15.46 19.83 12.26
CA PRO A 144 -16.75 19.92 11.60
C PRO A 144 -16.67 20.30 10.11
N GLU A 145 -15.75 21.20 9.74
CA GLU A 145 -15.54 21.60 8.34
C GLU A 145 -15.00 20.45 7.49
N GLY A 146 -14.04 19.69 8.01
CA GLY A 146 -13.55 18.47 7.37
C GLY A 146 -14.65 17.41 7.26
N LYS A 147 -15.47 17.25 8.30
CA LYS A 147 -16.59 16.30 8.32
C LYS A 147 -17.63 16.64 7.25
N LYS A 148 -17.91 17.93 7.06
CA LYS A 148 -18.81 18.41 6.00
C LYS A 148 -18.28 18.03 4.61
N HIS A 149 -17.01 18.32 4.32
CA HIS A 149 -16.40 17.96 3.04
C HIS A 149 -16.36 16.45 2.79
N SER A 150 -16.12 15.63 3.83
CA SER A 150 -16.15 14.17 3.70
C SER A 150 -17.52 13.65 3.22
N LYS A 151 -18.62 14.33 3.54
CA LYS A 151 -19.97 13.95 3.07
C LYS A 151 -20.21 14.30 1.61
N GLU A 152 -19.49 15.29 1.10
CA GLU A 152 -19.68 15.84 -0.24
C GLU A 152 -18.82 15.13 -1.29
N MET A 153 -17.87 14.27 -0.89
CA MET A 153 -17.03 13.49 -1.81
C MET A 153 -17.85 12.38 -2.50
N PRO A 154 -18.20 12.52 -3.79
CA PRO A 154 -18.86 11.45 -4.53
C PRO A 154 -17.83 10.36 -4.82
N GLY A 155 -18.20 9.09 -4.74
CA GLY A 155 -17.30 7.96 -5.06
C GLY A 155 -16.79 8.03 -6.50
N THR A 156 -15.63 8.65 -6.73
CA THR A 156 -15.05 8.86 -8.06
C THR A 156 -14.54 7.54 -8.64
N ASN A 157 -14.88 7.27 -9.90
CA ASN A 157 -14.46 6.11 -10.69
C ASN A 157 -13.01 6.21 -11.16
N THR A 158 -12.01 6.28 -10.28
CA THR A 158 -10.62 5.90 -10.62
C THR A 158 -9.79 5.79 -9.34
N ALA A 159 -8.95 4.76 -9.22
CA ALA A 159 -7.96 4.66 -8.16
C ALA A 159 -6.59 4.38 -8.79
N SER A 160 -5.87 5.41 -9.26
CA SER A 160 -4.45 5.25 -9.65
C SER A 160 -3.73 6.59 -9.90
N LYS A 161 -2.96 7.00 -8.90
CA LYS A 161 -1.51 7.21 -8.98
C LYS A 161 -1.02 7.33 -7.54
N ARG A 162 -0.24 6.36 -7.07
CA ARG A 162 0.31 6.39 -5.71
C ARG A 162 1.73 6.90 -5.78
N SER A 163 1.93 8.15 -5.44
CA SER A 163 3.24 8.77 -5.48
C SER A 163 3.68 9.14 -4.06
N VAL A 164 4.94 8.87 -3.73
CA VAL A 164 5.60 9.34 -2.51
C VAL A 164 6.74 10.28 -2.84
N THR A 165 6.84 11.46 -2.22
CA THR A 165 8.07 12.26 -2.26
C THR A 165 8.88 12.10 -0.99
N ARG A 166 10.21 12.04 -1.21
CA ARG A 166 11.28 12.28 -0.24
C ARG A 166 11.24 11.40 1.01
N SER A 167 11.56 10.11 0.87
CA SER A 167 12.21 9.41 1.98
C SER A 167 13.64 9.93 2.12
N ALA A 168 13.91 10.72 3.16
CA ALA A 168 15.26 10.68 3.70
C ALA A 168 15.49 9.24 4.18
N PRO A 169 16.62 8.59 3.83
CA PRO A 169 16.97 7.34 4.49
C PRO A 169 17.10 7.65 5.99
N SER A 170 16.43 6.84 6.81
CA SER A 170 16.75 6.70 8.23
C SER A 170 18.14 6.08 8.38
#